data_AF-A0AAV7TWJ9-F1
#
_entry.id   AF-A0AAV7TWJ9-F1
#
_cell.length_a   1.000
_cell.length_b   1.000
_cell.length_c   1.000
_cell.angle_alpha   90.00
_cell.angle_beta   90.00
_cell.angle_gamma   90.00
#
_symmetry.space_group_name_H-M   'P 1'
#
loop_
_entity.id
_entity.type
_entity.pdbx_description
1 polymer ?
#
loop_
_entity_poly.entity_id
_entity_poly.type
_entity_poly.pdbx_seq_one_letter_code
_entity_poly.pdbx_strand_id
1 'polypeptide(L)'
;MDSAMASLTAETKSMRLYIAGFQSQVTGLDQRVTSVETHIAFWVDRDQELLCLCSKLIDLEDRSSRNNVHFLGFPENIEACLLCHVQTRQLLQAARAHGPFRLDDLEVRLTADFSKETSDRRRAFLAHRSRLRQSDMKYGLFEPAKMWITKDGESRDFYDT
;
A
#
# COMPACT_ATOMS: atom_id res chain seq x y z
N MET A 1 3.68 78.06 -2.34
CA MET A 1 3.82 76.89 -1.45
C MET A 1 2.50 76.16 -1.28
N ASP A 2 1.38 76.87 -1.10
CA ASP A 2 0.07 76.26 -0.84
C ASP A 2 -0.48 75.37 -1.97
N SER A 3 -0.27 75.73 -3.24
CA SER A 3 -0.71 74.90 -4.38
C SER A 3 0.05 73.57 -4.49
N ALA A 4 1.36 73.56 -4.22
CA ALA A 4 2.17 72.34 -4.22
C ALA A 4 1.80 71.40 -3.04
N MET A 5 1.54 71.98 -1.86
CA MET A 5 1.03 71.24 -0.71
C MET A 5 -0.36 70.66 -0.95
N ALA A 6 -1.24 71.38 -1.64
CA ALA A 6 -2.56 70.88 -2.04
C ALA A 6 -2.46 69.72 -3.05
N SER A 7 -1.52 69.78 -4.01
CA SER A 7 -1.27 68.68 -4.95
C SER A 7 -0.76 67.42 -4.24
N LEU A 8 0.21 67.58 -3.33
CA LEU A 8 0.75 66.46 -2.55
C LEU A 8 -0.29 65.82 -1.62
N THR A 9 -1.21 66.61 -1.06
CA THR A 9 -2.30 66.07 -0.22
C THR A 9 -3.35 65.32 -1.04
N ALA A 10 -3.62 65.74 -2.28
CA ALA A 10 -4.48 65.00 -3.20
C ALA A 10 -3.86 63.66 -3.61
N GLU A 11 -2.56 63.66 -3.93
CA GLU A 11 -1.85 62.46 -4.36
C GLU A 11 -1.70 61.44 -3.21
N THR A 12 -1.38 61.90 -2.00
CA THR A 12 -1.37 61.04 -0.80
C THR A 12 -2.75 60.47 -0.47
N LYS A 13 -3.83 61.22 -0.70
CA LYS A 13 -5.21 60.70 -0.57
C LYS A 13 -5.51 59.62 -1.61
N SER A 14 -5.06 59.80 -2.85
CA SER A 14 -5.18 58.81 -3.92
C SER A 14 -4.45 57.51 -3.57
N MET A 15 -3.17 57.60 -3.14
CA MET A 15 -2.40 56.43 -2.70
C MET A 15 -3.06 55.69 -1.55
N ARG A 16 -3.64 56.40 -0.57
CA ARG A 16 -4.40 55.77 0.53
C ARG A 16 -5.58 54.95 0.04
N LEU A 17 -6.31 55.43 -0.96
CA LEU A 17 -7.44 54.70 -1.55
C LEU A 17 -6.96 53.44 -2.30
N TYR A 18 -5.87 53.53 -3.05
CA TYR A 18 -5.25 52.35 -3.68
C TYR A 18 -4.80 51.32 -2.66
N ILE A 19 -4.12 51.75 -1.59
CA ILE A 19 -3.69 50.86 -0.50
C ILE A 19 -4.89 50.16 0.14
N ALA A 20 -5.99 50.88 0.39
CA ALA A 20 -7.21 50.28 0.93
C ALA A 20 -7.83 49.24 -0.02
N GLY A 21 -7.81 49.51 -1.33
CA GLY A 21 -8.24 48.55 -2.36
C GLY A 21 -7.39 47.29 -2.37
N PHE A 22 -6.06 47.43 -2.33
CA PHE A 22 -5.15 46.28 -2.24
C PHE A 22 -5.32 45.50 -0.94
N GLN A 23 -5.53 46.18 0.19
CA GLN A 23 -5.81 45.51 1.46
C GLN A 23 -7.05 44.63 1.37
N SER A 24 -8.14 45.12 0.77
CA SER A 24 -9.36 44.33 0.57
C SER A 24 -9.13 43.11 -0.33
N GLN A 25 -8.36 43.27 -1.42
CA GLN A 25 -8.02 42.15 -2.29
C GLN A 25 -7.15 41.11 -1.59
N VAL A 26 -6.16 41.55 -0.82
CA VAL A 26 -5.28 40.66 -0.03
C VAL A 26 -6.11 39.88 0.99
N THR A 27 -7.03 40.52 1.71
CA THR A 27 -7.92 39.81 2.64
C THR A 27 -8.82 38.80 1.92
N GLY A 28 -9.33 39.13 0.73
CA GLY A 28 -10.13 38.19 -0.07
C GLY A 28 -9.31 36.99 -0.56
N LEU A 29 -8.06 37.20 -0.94
CA LEU A 29 -7.14 36.10 -1.27
C LEU A 29 -6.82 35.24 -0.06
N ASP A 30 -6.57 35.85 1.09
CA ASP A 30 -6.27 35.15 2.35
C ASP A 30 -7.42 34.22 2.80
N GLN A 31 -8.66 34.70 2.67
CA GLN A 31 -9.85 33.88 2.91
C GLN A 31 -9.96 32.70 1.94
N ARG A 32 -9.67 32.92 0.65
CA ARG A 32 -9.69 31.86 -0.36
C ARG A 32 -8.58 30.83 -0.12
N VAL A 33 -7.39 31.28 0.26
CA VAL A 33 -6.26 30.42 0.64
C VAL A 33 -6.65 29.57 1.84
N THR A 34 -7.19 30.18 2.89
CA THR A 34 -7.70 29.47 4.09
C THR A 34 -8.76 28.41 3.72
N SER A 35 -9.68 28.74 2.81
CA SER A 35 -10.68 27.77 2.33
C SER A 35 -10.04 26.60 1.58
N VAL A 36 -9.03 26.86 0.74
CA VAL A 36 -8.32 25.79 0.02
C VAL A 36 -7.52 24.93 0.99
N GLU A 37 -6.83 25.53 1.95
CA GLU A 37 -6.03 24.82 2.96
C GLU A 37 -6.89 23.90 3.82
N THR A 38 -8.07 24.35 4.25
CA THR A 38 -9.01 23.50 5.00
C THR A 38 -9.53 22.33 4.16
N HIS A 39 -9.82 22.54 2.87
CA HIS A 39 -10.18 21.45 1.97
C HIS A 39 -9.03 20.46 1.76
N ILE A 40 -7.80 20.93 1.57
CA ILE A 40 -6.63 20.05 1.45
C ILE A 40 -6.48 19.18 2.70
N ALA A 41 -6.58 19.77 3.89
CA ALA A 41 -6.50 19.03 5.14
C ALA A 41 -7.58 17.94 5.24
N PHE A 42 -8.82 18.25 4.85
CA PHE A 42 -9.91 17.28 4.80
C PHE A 42 -9.65 16.13 3.82
N TRP A 43 -9.12 16.42 2.63
CA TRP A 43 -8.81 15.39 1.64
C TRP A 43 -7.67 14.48 2.11
N VAL A 44 -6.67 15.01 2.81
CA VAL A 44 -5.58 14.22 3.40
C VAL A 44 -6.12 13.24 4.46
N ASP A 45 -7.01 13.70 5.33
CA ASP A 45 -7.64 12.82 6.35
C ASP A 45 -8.46 11.69 5.71
N ARG A 46 -9.24 12.02 4.67
CA ARG A 46 -10.00 11.05 3.88
C ARG A 46 -9.10 10.03 3.16
N ASP A 47 -7.97 10.46 2.61
CA ASP A 47 -7.01 9.56 1.97
C ASP A 47 -6.42 8.57 2.98
N GLN A 48 -6.10 9.03 4.19
CA GLN A 48 -5.62 8.17 5.28
C GLN A 48 -6.66 7.12 5.69
N GLU A 49 -7.95 7.47 5.71
CA GLU A 49 -9.02 6.52 5.95
C GLU A 49 -9.17 5.51 4.81
N LEU A 50 -9.08 5.95 3.55
CA LEU A 50 -9.11 5.06 2.40
C LEU A 50 -7.98 4.03 2.47
N LEU A 51 -6.76 4.43 2.82
CA LEU A 51 -5.63 3.52 3.02
C LEU A 51 -5.91 2.47 4.11
N CYS A 52 -6.54 2.87 5.22
CA CYS A 52 -6.95 1.97 6.28
C CYS A 52 -8.03 0.99 5.82
N LEU A 53 -9.01 1.44 5.03
CA LEU A 53 -10.07 0.61 4.46
C LEU A 53 -9.52 -0.39 3.44
N CYS A 54 -8.63 0.04 2.54
CA CYS A 54 -7.95 -0.85 1.60
C CYS A 54 -7.20 -1.96 2.34
N SER A 55 -6.46 -1.62 3.41
CA SER A 55 -5.78 -2.59 4.26
C SER A 55 -6.74 -3.62 4.87
N LYS A 56 -7.93 -3.20 5.28
CA LYS A 56 -8.97 -4.11 5.81
C LYS A 56 -9.56 -5.01 4.72
N LEU A 57 -9.79 -4.48 3.52
CA LEU A 57 -10.30 -5.27 2.40
C LEU A 57 -9.35 -6.40 2.02
N ILE A 58 -8.04 -6.10 1.95
CA ILE A 58 -7.00 -7.09 1.67
C ILE A 58 -6.99 -8.19 2.74
N ASP A 59 -7.05 -7.83 4.03
CA ASP A 59 -7.10 -8.81 5.12
C ASP A 59 -8.38 -9.68 5.06
N LEU A 60 -9.52 -9.10 4.69
CA LEU A 60 -10.76 -9.87 4.51
C LEU A 60 -10.70 -10.83 3.32
N GLU A 61 -10.13 -10.38 2.20
CA GLU A 61 -9.92 -11.21 1.01
C GLU A 61 -9.01 -12.40 1.34
N ASP A 62 -7.85 -12.15 1.95
CA ASP A 62 -6.88 -13.19 2.32
C ASP A 62 -7.44 -14.17 3.38
N ARG A 63 -8.28 -13.68 4.30
CA ARG A 63 -8.96 -14.56 5.28
C ARG A 63 -10.00 -15.45 4.61
N SER A 64 -10.72 -14.91 3.63
CA SER A 64 -11.71 -15.66 2.86
C SER A 64 -11.03 -16.73 2.01
N SER A 65 -9.89 -16.41 1.39
CA SER A 65 -9.13 -17.33 0.54
C SER A 65 -8.18 -18.27 1.30
N ARG A 66 -8.04 -18.12 2.63
CA ARG A 66 -7.03 -18.86 3.42
C ARG A 66 -7.05 -20.38 3.27
N ASN A 67 -8.23 -20.93 2.98
CA ASN A 67 -8.41 -22.38 2.80
C ASN A 67 -8.37 -22.81 1.33
N ASN A 68 -8.33 -21.86 0.41
CA ASN A 68 -8.18 -22.14 -1.01
C ASN A 68 -6.73 -22.54 -1.31
N VAL A 69 -6.59 -23.49 -2.23
CA VAL A 69 -5.31 -23.94 -2.78
C VAL A 69 -5.38 -23.76 -4.28
N HIS A 70 -4.36 -23.10 -4.83
CA HIS A 70 -4.22 -22.92 -6.25
C HIS A 70 -3.42 -24.08 -6.85
N PHE A 71 -4.05 -24.80 -7.78
CA PHE A 71 -3.51 -25.93 -8.51
C PHE A 71 -3.01 -25.45 -9.88
N LEU A 72 -1.70 -25.40 -10.07
CA LEU A 72 -1.08 -25.02 -11.35
C LEU A 72 -0.63 -26.27 -12.10
N GLY A 73 -0.87 -26.32 -13.42
CA GLY A 73 -0.41 -27.40 -14.29
C GLY A 73 -1.27 -28.67 -14.26
N PHE A 74 -2.45 -28.63 -13.65
CA PHE A 74 -3.41 -29.73 -13.72
C PHE A 74 -4.11 -29.79 -15.09
N PRO A 75 -4.33 -30.99 -15.66
CA PRO A 75 -5.14 -31.12 -16.86
C PRO A 75 -6.61 -30.74 -16.58
N GLU A 76 -7.25 -30.11 -17.56
CA GLU A 76 -8.67 -29.77 -17.52
C GLU A 76 -9.52 -31.05 -17.42
N ASN A 77 -10.66 -31.00 -16.70
CA ASN A 77 -11.61 -32.10 -16.46
C ASN A 77 -11.32 -33.08 -15.31
N ILE A 78 -10.44 -32.73 -14.36
CA ILE A 78 -10.32 -33.46 -13.09
C ILE A 78 -11.07 -32.70 -11.99
N GLU A 79 -12.29 -33.13 -11.67
CA GLU A 79 -13.04 -32.63 -10.52
C GLU A 79 -12.68 -33.43 -9.27
N ALA A 80 -11.69 -32.96 -8.49
CA ALA A 80 -11.39 -33.51 -7.18
C ALA A 80 -12.09 -32.68 -6.09
N CYS A 81 -13.03 -33.29 -5.37
CA CYS A 81 -13.75 -32.65 -4.28
C CYS A 81 -12.83 -32.53 -3.04
N LEU A 82 -12.03 -31.47 -2.97
CA LEU A 82 -11.16 -31.18 -1.83
C LEU A 82 -11.95 -30.47 -0.72
N LEU A 83 -12.92 -31.16 -0.14
CA LEU A 83 -13.64 -30.69 1.03
C LEU A 83 -12.89 -31.07 2.31
N CYS A 84 -11.90 -30.27 2.72
CA CYS A 84 -11.39 -30.32 4.09
C CYS A 84 -10.69 -29.01 4.50
N HIS A 85 -11.36 -28.24 5.36
CA HIS A 85 -10.87 -26.99 5.98
C HIS A 85 -9.57 -27.16 6.79
N VAL A 86 -9.27 -28.37 7.27
CA VAL A 86 -8.13 -28.64 8.16
C VAL A 86 -6.89 -29.09 7.38
N GLN A 87 -7.05 -29.59 6.15
CA GLN A 87 -5.96 -30.18 5.37
C GLN A 87 -5.22 -29.19 4.48
N THR A 88 -5.78 -28.01 4.16
CA THR A 88 -5.10 -27.03 3.27
C THR A 88 -3.69 -26.69 3.77
N ARG A 89 -3.51 -26.44 5.07
CA ARG A 89 -2.18 -26.15 5.62
C ARG A 89 -1.23 -27.34 5.52
N GLN A 90 -1.73 -28.54 5.82
CA GLN A 90 -0.94 -29.78 5.75
C GLN A 90 -0.55 -30.10 4.30
N LEU A 91 -1.47 -29.92 3.36
CA LEU A 91 -1.26 -30.11 1.93
C LEU A 91 -0.23 -29.11 1.39
N LEU A 92 -0.35 -27.83 1.74
CA LEU A 92 0.63 -26.81 1.36
C LEU A 92 2.00 -27.05 1.99
N GLN A 93 2.05 -27.56 3.23
CA GLN A 93 3.30 -27.94 3.87
C GLN A 93 3.96 -29.14 3.18
N ALA A 94 3.18 -30.18 2.86
CA ALA A 94 3.64 -31.34 2.12
C ALA A 94 4.13 -30.95 0.71
N ALA A 95 3.37 -30.11 -0.01
CA ALA A 95 3.77 -29.60 -1.32
C ALA A 95 5.06 -28.78 -1.26
N ARG A 96 5.27 -27.96 -0.23
CA ARG A 96 6.53 -27.22 -0.03
C ARG A 96 7.72 -28.13 0.27
N ALA A 97 7.48 -29.21 1.03
CA ALA A 97 8.52 -30.19 1.35
C ALA A 97 8.89 -31.06 0.14
N HIS A 98 7.90 -31.45 -0.66
CA HIS A 98 8.08 -32.30 -1.83
C HIS A 98 8.57 -31.51 -3.06
N GLY A 99 8.21 -30.24 -3.16
CA GLY A 99 8.45 -29.42 -4.36
C GLY A 99 7.44 -29.72 -5.48
N PRO A 100 7.68 -29.19 -6.69
CA PRO A 100 6.88 -29.53 -7.87
C PRO A 100 6.90 -31.03 -8.12
N PHE A 101 5.77 -31.60 -8.53
CA PHE A 101 5.64 -33.01 -8.83
C PHE A 101 5.01 -33.20 -10.20
N ARG A 102 5.25 -34.36 -10.83
CA ARG A 102 4.68 -34.67 -12.14
C ARG A 102 3.42 -35.50 -11.99
N LEU A 103 2.37 -35.07 -12.70
CA LEU A 103 1.21 -35.89 -12.98
C LEU A 103 1.25 -36.15 -14.49
N ASP A 104 1.49 -37.41 -14.88
CA ASP A 104 1.87 -37.79 -16.24
C ASP A 104 3.08 -36.96 -16.74
N ASP A 105 2.91 -36.21 -17.83
CA ASP A 105 3.94 -35.33 -18.41
C ASP A 105 3.84 -33.86 -17.96
N LEU A 106 2.92 -33.53 -17.04
CA LEU A 106 2.67 -32.17 -16.57
C LEU A 106 3.33 -31.89 -15.21
N GLU A 107 4.08 -30.78 -15.11
CA GLU A 107 4.58 -30.28 -13.81
C GLU A 107 3.45 -29.58 -13.07
N VAL A 108 3.06 -30.15 -11.94
CA VAL A 108 2.02 -29.64 -11.06
C VAL A 108 2.63 -28.93 -9.87
N ARG A 109 2.03 -27.79 -9.49
CA ARG A 109 2.41 -27.02 -8.32
C ARG A 109 1.19 -26.61 -7.51
N LEU A 110 1.28 -26.79 -6.18
CA LEU A 110 0.29 -26.31 -5.23
C LEU A 110 0.79 -25.05 -4.54
N THR A 111 -0.04 -24.01 -4.54
CA THR A 111 0.25 -22.74 -3.88
C THR A 111 -0.95 -22.25 -3.08
N ALA A 112 -0.69 -21.41 -2.07
CA ALA A 112 -1.77 -20.76 -1.35
C ALA A 112 -2.39 -19.67 -2.24
N ASP A 113 -3.68 -19.46 -2.09
CA ASP A 113 -4.43 -18.43 -2.81
C ASP A 113 -4.42 -17.13 -2.01
N PHE A 114 -3.74 -16.11 -2.53
CA PHE A 114 -3.63 -14.79 -1.90
C PHE A 114 -4.32 -13.76 -2.77
N SER A 115 -4.84 -12.70 -2.15
CA SER A 115 -5.22 -11.49 -2.87
C SER A 115 -4.10 -11.01 -3.78
N LYS A 116 -4.46 -10.30 -4.85
CA LYS A 116 -3.47 -9.78 -5.80
C LYS A 116 -2.41 -8.92 -5.10
N GLU A 117 -2.85 -8.06 -4.18
CA GLU A 117 -1.95 -7.17 -3.46
C GLU A 117 -1.00 -7.93 -2.54
N THR A 118 -1.47 -8.95 -1.81
CA THR A 118 -0.60 -9.82 -1.02
C THR A 118 0.37 -10.61 -1.91
N SER A 119 -0.08 -11.08 -3.07
CA SER A 119 0.79 -11.74 -4.05
C SER A 119 1.90 -10.82 -4.56
N ASP A 120 1.57 -9.56 -4.86
CA ASP A 120 2.54 -8.56 -5.34
C ASP A 120 3.53 -8.16 -4.22
N ARG A 121 3.05 -7.94 -2.98
CA ARG A 121 3.93 -7.70 -1.82
C ARG A 121 4.89 -8.85 -1.57
N ARG A 122 4.40 -10.09 -1.69
CA ARG A 122 5.25 -11.29 -1.61
C ARG A 122 6.26 -11.37 -2.75
N ARG A 123 5.93 -10.87 -3.93
CA ARG A 123 6.81 -10.83 -5.10
C ARG A 123 7.96 -9.83 -4.89
N ALA A 124 7.73 -8.70 -4.24
CA ALA A 124 8.78 -7.73 -3.91
C ALA A 124 9.95 -8.38 -3.13
N PHE A 125 9.65 -9.35 -2.26
CA PHE A 125 10.67 -10.09 -1.51
C PHE A 125 11.50 -11.09 -2.33
N LEU A 126 11.15 -11.40 -3.58
CA LEU A 126 11.89 -12.39 -4.39
C LEU A 126 13.35 -12.00 -4.63
N ALA A 127 13.61 -10.70 -4.85
CA ALA A 127 14.97 -10.17 -5.01
C ALA A 127 15.79 -10.39 -3.73
N HIS A 128 15.19 -10.14 -2.57
CA HIS A 128 15.84 -10.34 -1.28
C HIS A 128 16.10 -11.81 -0.97
N ARG A 129 15.14 -12.71 -1.28
CA ARG A 129 15.31 -14.16 -1.07
C ARG A 129 16.49 -14.73 -1.83
N SER A 130 16.74 -14.25 -3.05
CA SER A 130 17.88 -14.72 -3.86
C SER A 130 19.22 -14.43 -3.18
N ARG A 131 19.34 -13.25 -2.55
CA ARG A 131 20.52 -12.87 -1.76
C ARG A 131 20.61 -13.65 -0.45
N LEU A 132 19.49 -13.86 0.23
CA LEU A 132 19.45 -14.61 1.50
C LEU A 132 19.82 -16.08 1.30
N ARG A 133 19.49 -16.69 0.15
CA ARG A 133 19.93 -18.06 -0.19
C ARG A 133 21.45 -18.22 -0.27
N GLN A 134 22.16 -17.15 -0.61
CA GLN A 134 23.62 -17.15 -0.72
C GLN A 134 24.31 -16.86 0.63
N SER A 135 23.53 -16.57 1.66
CA SER A 135 24.01 -16.27 3.01
C SER A 135 23.66 -17.39 3.98
N ASP A 136 24.35 -17.46 5.11
CA ASP A 136 24.06 -18.42 6.19
C ASP A 136 22.89 -17.98 7.10
N MET A 137 21.95 -17.20 6.56
CA MET A 137 20.80 -16.68 7.31
C MET A 137 19.55 -17.53 7.06
N LYS A 138 18.87 -17.91 8.14
CA LYS A 138 17.54 -18.54 8.01
C LYS A 138 16.52 -17.45 7.71
N TYR A 139 15.57 -17.73 6.83
CA TYR A 139 14.54 -16.77 6.50
C TYR A 139 13.25 -17.47 6.07
N GLY A 140 12.16 -16.72 6.10
CA GLY A 140 10.90 -17.16 5.54
C GLY A 140 9.92 -16.02 5.37
N LEU A 141 8.75 -16.34 4.84
CA LEU A 141 7.68 -15.38 4.56
C LEU A 141 6.42 -15.88 5.27
N PHE A 142 5.91 -15.09 6.21
CA PHE A 142 4.67 -15.32 6.95
C PHE A 142 3.49 -14.60 6.29
N GLU A 143 2.30 -15.11 6.59
CA GLU A 143 1.02 -14.51 6.21
C GLU A 143 0.82 -13.11 6.81
N PRO A 144 0.25 -12.14 6.06
CA PRO A 144 -0.01 -12.17 4.62
C PRO A 144 1.25 -11.91 3.78
N ALA A 145 2.18 -11.03 4.18
CA ALA A 145 3.42 -10.77 3.44
C ALA A 145 4.53 -10.21 4.34
N LYS A 146 4.91 -10.96 5.38
CA LYS A 146 5.92 -10.55 6.36
C LYS A 146 7.18 -11.40 6.24
N MET A 147 8.33 -10.81 5.91
CA MET A 147 9.58 -11.56 5.79
C MET A 147 10.29 -11.58 7.15
N TRP A 148 10.61 -12.78 7.65
CA TRP A 148 11.44 -12.93 8.84
C TRP A 148 12.82 -13.41 8.44
N ILE A 149 13.84 -12.88 9.10
CA ILE A 149 15.24 -13.26 8.91
C ILE A 149 15.84 -13.53 10.28
N THR A 150 16.52 -14.64 10.43
CA THR A 150 17.28 -15.01 11.62
C THR A 150 18.77 -15.06 11.31
N LYS A 151 19.56 -14.36 12.12
CA LYS A 151 21.02 -14.37 12.09
C LYS A 151 21.53 -14.49 13.52
N ASP A 152 22.46 -15.42 13.77
CA ASP A 152 23.09 -15.61 15.08
C ASP A 152 22.09 -15.82 16.25
N GLY A 153 20.93 -16.42 15.96
CA GLY A 153 19.86 -16.66 16.94
C GLY A 153 18.88 -15.48 17.13
N GLU A 154 19.17 -14.30 16.60
CA GLU A 154 18.27 -13.15 16.61
C GLU A 154 17.38 -13.12 15.37
N SER A 155 16.08 -12.96 15.56
CA SER A 155 15.10 -12.86 14.46
C SER A 155 14.55 -11.44 14.36
N ARG A 156 14.45 -10.93 13.12
CA ARG A 156 13.77 -9.67 12.82
C ARG A 156 12.75 -9.83 11.71
N ASP A 157 11.72 -9.01 11.81
CA ASP A 157 10.58 -8.96 10.90
C ASP A 157 10.67 -7.74 10.01
N PHE A 158 10.37 -7.94 8.72
CA PHE A 158 10.37 -6.93 7.68
C PHE A 158 9.03 -6.94 6.96
N TYR A 159 8.53 -5.75 6.68
CA TYR A 159 7.29 -5.51 5.95
C TYR A 159 7.64 -4.86 4.61
N ASP A 160 6.84 -5.16 3.59
CA ASP A 160 6.93 -4.44 2.32
C ASP A 160 6.34 -3.04 2.57
N THR A 161 7.14 -2.00 2.37
CA THR A 161 6.75 -0.59 2.52
C THR A 161 6.24 -0.02 1.22
#